data_AF-A0A353GK47-F1
#
_entry.id   AF-A0A353GK47-F1
#
_cell.length_a   1.000
_cell.length_b   1.000
_cell.length_c   1.000
_cell.angle_alpha   90.00
_cell.angle_beta   90.00
_cell.angle_gamma   90.00
#
_symmetry.space_group_name_H-M   'P 1'
#
loop_
_entity.id
_entity.type
_entity.pdbx_description
1 polymer ?
#
loop_
_entity_poly.entity_id
_entity_poly.type
_entity_poly.pdbx_seq_one_letter_code
_entity_poly.pdbx_strand_id
1 'polypeptide(L)'
;MTGLLLESDLGHEQREYAEVVKSSGEALLLLINDILDFSKIEAGKLDLEDIEFDLRTGLDEVLELMSIRAAEKNLELISFIQSGIPSYLRGDPGRLRQILINLINNAIKFTEQGEVVVRVAIDSETTDSCMLRFSVTDSGIGIPADRISRLFQSFSQLDASTTRKFGGTGLGLAISKQLAGLMGGEIGVESQEGKGSSFWFTIQLGKTARNEEQGLSHTPVSIKGIRVLVVSSNPVSREILRLRLFARECVPSDAATAEEAIRMLCEAQKAGTPFHVALLDVQHSGFDTLELAAAIKGSELIRNTPLVQLATVGRRGDAARALETGFDGYLVKPIKHGQMSACLQEIMGRTKGVAVESVPPLITQHSLKETRLRKARILLAEDNLINQKVAVHSLERMGHNIDCAANGRQAVDALNTRAYDIILMDCQMPEMDGYEATVAIRKLQGSKQHTPIIAMTANAIQGDREKCIAAGMDDYISKPFKPDELSTIIQKYLPVVISDMPKDTPQKPAASPVKAALVHDRAALMERVDEDEDLCNELIEIYLTEAPLQIAEIKESHAAQDLPRLIRVAHTLKGASAHISAPVVMALAKEIEFAARDADFDKAAAAFPKLEAAYNEVETALRMPT
;
A
#
# COMPACT_ATOMS: atom_id res chain seq x y z
N MET A 1 22.76 -0.78 -4.39
CA MET A 1 24.03 -0.14 -4.78
C MET A 1 23.80 1.27 -5.30
N THR A 2 23.06 1.52 -6.38
CA THR A 2 22.84 2.90 -6.86
C THR A 2 21.98 3.75 -5.91
N GLY A 3 21.02 3.14 -5.17
CA GLY A 3 20.29 3.82 -4.09
C GLY A 3 21.21 4.29 -2.96
N LEU A 4 22.01 3.37 -2.40
CA LEU A 4 23.05 3.68 -1.40
C LEU A 4 24.06 4.76 -1.88
N LEU A 5 24.38 4.80 -3.17
CA LEU A 5 25.24 5.84 -3.74
C LEU A 5 24.56 7.22 -3.69
N LEU A 6 23.26 7.31 -3.97
CA LEU A 6 22.47 8.55 -3.93
C LEU A 6 22.25 9.11 -2.53
N GLU A 7 22.34 8.24 -1.53
CA GLU A 7 22.27 8.56 -0.09
C GLU A 7 23.63 9.02 0.47
N SER A 8 24.71 8.90 -0.30
CA SER A 8 26.05 9.41 0.07
C SER A 8 26.26 10.87 -0.36
N ASP A 9 27.30 11.51 0.17
CA ASP A 9 27.70 12.86 -0.22
C ASP A 9 28.21 12.89 -1.67
N LEU A 10 27.30 13.14 -2.61
CA LEU A 10 27.57 13.30 -4.03
C LEU A 10 27.54 14.78 -4.44
N GLY A 11 28.48 15.19 -5.29
CA GLY A 11 28.36 16.45 -6.03
C GLY A 11 27.16 16.43 -6.99
N HIS A 12 26.67 17.60 -7.39
CA HIS A 12 25.48 17.74 -8.26
C HIS A 12 25.54 16.87 -9.53
N GLU A 13 26.68 16.89 -10.23
CA GLU A 13 26.87 16.11 -11.46
C GLU A 13 26.94 14.59 -11.19
N GLN A 14 27.51 14.17 -10.06
CA GLN A 14 27.59 12.75 -9.67
C GLN A 14 26.21 12.21 -9.24
N ARG A 15 25.41 13.04 -8.58
CA ARG A 15 24.03 12.72 -8.21
C ARG A 15 23.17 12.53 -9.45
N GLU A 16 23.26 13.43 -10.42
CA GLU A 16 22.58 13.27 -11.72
C GLU A 16 22.99 11.96 -12.40
N TYR A 17 24.28 11.61 -12.45
CA TYR A 17 24.71 10.32 -13.00
C TYR A 17 24.16 9.12 -12.23
N ALA A 18 24.13 9.17 -10.90
CA ALA A 18 23.60 8.09 -10.08
C ALA A 18 22.07 7.94 -10.22
N GLU A 19 21.32 9.03 -10.38
CA GLU A 19 19.87 9.03 -10.65
C GLU A 19 19.58 8.43 -12.04
N VAL A 20 20.39 8.77 -13.04
CA VAL A 20 20.30 8.16 -14.39
C VAL A 20 20.59 6.66 -14.33
N VAL A 21 21.59 6.21 -13.57
CA VAL A 21 21.89 4.78 -13.41
C VAL A 21 20.77 4.05 -12.67
N LYS A 22 20.18 4.65 -11.63
CA LYS A 22 19.06 4.08 -10.87
C LYS A 22 17.83 3.90 -11.76
N SER A 23 17.41 4.97 -12.42
CA SER A 23 16.27 4.93 -13.35
C SER A 23 16.47 3.95 -14.50
N SER A 24 17.70 3.83 -15.03
CA SER A 24 18.06 2.85 -16.05
C SER A 24 17.99 1.40 -15.54
N GLY A 25 18.41 1.15 -14.29
CA GLY A 25 18.33 -0.17 -13.66
C GLY A 25 16.90 -0.60 -13.36
N GLU A 26 16.06 0.32 -12.86
CA GLU A 26 14.64 0.09 -12.64
C GLU A 26 13.89 -0.19 -13.95
N ALA A 27 14.20 0.57 -15.02
CA ALA A 27 13.66 0.32 -16.35
C ALA A 27 14.05 -1.07 -16.89
N LEU A 28 15.29 -1.52 -16.64
CA LEU A 28 15.75 -2.86 -17.03
C LEU A 28 15.06 -3.99 -16.24
N LEU A 29 14.85 -3.81 -14.93
CA LEU A 29 14.12 -4.79 -14.12
C LEU A 29 12.66 -4.93 -14.58
N LEU A 30 12.01 -3.81 -14.90
CA LEU A 30 10.66 -3.81 -15.44
C LEU A 30 10.62 -4.54 -16.79
N LEU A 31 11.59 -4.30 -17.67
CA LEU A 31 11.80 -5.05 -18.91
C LEU A 31 11.94 -6.56 -18.70
N ILE A 32 12.77 -6.98 -17.75
CA ILE A 32 12.97 -8.41 -17.45
C ILE A 32 11.67 -9.03 -16.94
N ASN A 33 10.97 -8.35 -16.03
CA ASN A 33 9.69 -8.82 -15.50
C ASN A 33 8.62 -8.92 -16.60
N ASP A 34 8.54 -7.94 -17.50
CA ASP A 34 7.65 -7.99 -18.66
C ASP A 34 7.93 -9.21 -19.55
N ILE A 35 9.22 -9.51 -19.82
CA ILE A 35 9.62 -10.67 -20.63
C ILE A 35 9.28 -11.99 -19.92
N LEU A 36 9.50 -12.07 -18.60
CA LEU A 36 9.18 -13.27 -17.81
C LEU A 36 7.67 -13.50 -17.72
N ASP A 37 6.89 -12.46 -17.48
CA ASP A 37 5.42 -12.53 -17.48
C ASP A 37 4.92 -12.94 -18.87
N PHE A 38 5.43 -12.31 -19.94
CA PHE A 38 5.10 -12.70 -21.31
C PHE A 38 5.42 -14.18 -21.60
N SER A 39 6.59 -14.65 -21.17
CA SER A 39 7.01 -16.05 -21.35
C SER A 39 6.13 -17.03 -20.57
N LYS A 40 5.70 -16.68 -19.35
CA LYS A 40 4.78 -17.51 -18.55
C LYS A 40 3.39 -17.60 -19.16
N ILE A 41 2.90 -16.48 -19.69
CA ILE A 41 1.62 -16.38 -20.38
C ILE A 41 1.62 -17.24 -21.65
N GLU A 42 2.61 -17.09 -22.53
CA GLU A 42 2.69 -17.90 -23.77
C GLU A 42 2.83 -19.40 -23.48
N ALA A 43 3.51 -19.75 -22.38
CA ALA A 43 3.64 -21.14 -21.94
C ALA A 43 2.36 -21.69 -21.25
N GLY A 44 1.32 -20.87 -21.06
CA GLY A 44 0.10 -21.25 -20.34
C GLY A 44 0.33 -21.59 -18.86
N LYS A 45 1.40 -21.06 -18.26
CA LYS A 45 1.83 -21.33 -16.87
C LYS A 45 1.50 -20.19 -15.91
N LEU A 46 0.66 -19.25 -16.32
CA LEU A 46 0.24 -18.15 -15.47
C LEU A 46 -1.07 -18.54 -14.77
N ASP A 47 -0.98 -18.81 -13.48
CA ASP A 47 -2.16 -19.04 -12.63
C ASP A 47 -2.70 -17.69 -12.15
N LEU A 48 -4.00 -17.47 -12.33
CA LEU A 48 -4.70 -16.30 -11.78
C LEU A 48 -5.09 -16.56 -10.34
N GLU A 49 -4.96 -15.53 -9.50
CA GLU A 49 -5.53 -15.57 -8.16
C GLU A 49 -7.06 -15.40 -8.24
N ASP A 50 -7.77 -16.08 -7.35
CA ASP A 50 -9.23 -15.96 -7.19
C ASP A 50 -9.54 -15.59 -5.75
N ILE A 51 -9.39 -14.30 -5.44
CA ILE A 51 -9.54 -13.75 -4.09
C ILE A 51 -10.61 -12.66 -4.06
N GLU A 52 -11.21 -12.45 -2.90
CA GLU A 52 -12.12 -11.32 -2.68
C GLU A 52 -11.33 -10.02 -2.48
N PHE A 53 -11.74 -8.95 -3.16
CA PHE A 53 -11.11 -7.63 -3.03
C PHE A 53 -12.12 -6.50 -3.20
N ASP A 54 -11.77 -5.32 -2.67
CA ASP A 54 -12.53 -4.09 -2.89
C ASP A 54 -12.03 -3.39 -4.17
N LEU A 55 -12.87 -3.37 -5.21
CA LEU A 55 -12.55 -2.74 -6.49
C LEU A 55 -12.29 -1.24 -6.35
N ARG A 56 -13.04 -0.57 -5.47
CA ARG A 56 -12.98 0.89 -5.31
C ARG A 56 -11.66 1.27 -4.64
N THR A 57 -11.29 0.56 -3.58
CA THR A 57 -9.99 0.74 -2.92
C THR A 57 -8.83 0.42 -3.86
N GLY A 58 -8.91 -0.70 -4.58
CA GLY A 58 -7.86 -1.09 -5.53
C GLY A 58 -7.66 -0.06 -6.65
N LEU A 59 -8.74 0.53 -7.16
CA LEU A 59 -8.67 1.60 -8.16
C LEU A 59 -8.09 2.89 -7.55
N ASP A 60 -8.52 3.26 -6.35
CA ASP A 60 -8.02 4.45 -5.65
C ASP A 60 -6.49 4.39 -5.41
N GLU A 61 -5.95 3.21 -5.06
CA GLU A 61 -4.50 3.00 -4.92
C GLU A 61 -3.73 3.19 -6.23
N VAL A 62 -4.27 2.69 -7.35
CA VAL A 62 -3.66 2.89 -8.67
C VAL A 62 -3.66 4.37 -9.03
N LEU A 63 -4.80 5.03 -8.84
CA LEU A 63 -4.96 6.44 -9.18
C LEU A 63 -4.05 7.33 -8.33
N GLU A 64 -3.88 7.04 -7.05
CA GLU A 64 -2.96 7.73 -6.15
C GLU A 64 -1.50 7.58 -6.57
N LEU A 65 -1.10 6.38 -7.01
CA LEU A 65 0.24 6.17 -7.55
C LEU A 65 0.47 6.98 -8.84
N MET A 66 -0.55 7.08 -9.69
CA MET A 66 -0.47 7.77 -10.98
C MET A 66 -0.66 9.29 -10.87
N SER A 67 -1.29 9.79 -9.81
CA SER A 67 -1.57 11.22 -9.63
C SER A 67 -0.31 12.06 -9.50
N ILE A 68 0.75 11.51 -8.91
CA ILE A 68 2.06 12.20 -8.80
C ILE A 68 2.63 12.49 -10.20
N ARG A 69 2.66 11.47 -11.07
CA ARG A 69 3.16 11.59 -12.44
C ARG A 69 2.29 12.50 -13.30
N ALA A 70 0.97 12.43 -13.12
CA ALA A 70 0.04 13.33 -13.80
C ALA A 70 0.28 14.78 -13.36
N ALA A 71 0.47 15.03 -12.06
CA ALA A 71 0.73 16.35 -11.51
C ALA A 71 2.06 16.95 -12.00
N GLU A 72 3.13 16.16 -12.14
CA GLU A 72 4.41 16.60 -12.73
C GLU A 72 4.25 17.16 -14.15
N LYS A 73 3.29 16.61 -14.91
CA LYS A 73 2.94 17.09 -16.26
C LYS A 73 1.77 18.09 -16.27
N ASN A 74 1.26 18.50 -15.11
CA ASN A 74 0.05 19.32 -14.98
C ASN A 74 -1.18 18.73 -15.71
N LEU A 75 -1.28 17.40 -15.76
CA LEU A 75 -2.43 16.69 -16.33
C LEU A 75 -3.51 16.49 -15.27
N GLU A 76 -4.77 16.64 -15.67
CA GLU A 76 -5.90 16.32 -14.80
C GLU A 76 -6.21 14.82 -14.85
N LEU A 77 -6.04 14.12 -13.73
CA LEU A 77 -6.40 12.71 -13.61
C LEU A 77 -7.78 12.59 -12.96
N ILE A 78 -8.76 12.12 -13.74
CA ILE A 78 -10.16 12.00 -13.32
C ILE A 78 -10.58 10.54 -13.31
N SER A 79 -11.37 10.12 -12.33
CA SER A 79 -11.93 8.78 -12.26
C SER A 79 -13.44 8.77 -12.12
N PHE A 80 -14.10 7.75 -12.66
CA PHE A 80 -15.53 7.54 -12.54
C PHE A 80 -15.85 6.04 -12.47
N ILE A 81 -16.63 5.64 -11.48
CA ILE A 81 -17.16 4.29 -11.35
C ILE A 81 -18.69 4.40 -11.44
N GLN A 82 -19.29 3.68 -12.38
CA GLN A 82 -20.74 3.63 -12.56
C GLN A 82 -21.43 3.14 -11.27
N SER A 83 -22.59 3.72 -10.97
CA SER A 83 -23.47 3.25 -9.88
C SER A 83 -23.99 1.84 -10.15
N GLY A 84 -24.13 1.02 -9.10
CA GLY A 84 -24.60 -0.36 -9.20
C GLY A 84 -23.49 -1.41 -9.34
N ILE A 85 -22.23 -0.98 -9.48
CA ILE A 85 -21.09 -1.91 -9.40
C ILE A 85 -20.86 -2.31 -7.93
N PRO A 86 -20.87 -3.61 -7.60
CA PRO A 86 -20.53 -4.09 -6.25
C PRO A 86 -19.14 -3.64 -5.82
N SER A 87 -18.98 -3.24 -4.56
CA SER A 87 -17.65 -2.85 -4.05
C SER A 87 -16.72 -4.06 -3.92
N TYR A 88 -17.24 -5.19 -3.43
CA TYR A 88 -16.48 -6.42 -3.25
C TYR A 88 -16.72 -7.40 -4.39
N LEU A 89 -15.65 -7.74 -5.08
CA LEU A 89 -15.64 -8.65 -6.22
C LEU A 89 -14.58 -9.73 -6.00
N ARG A 90 -14.67 -10.80 -6.78
CA ARG A 90 -13.77 -11.95 -6.71
C ARG A 90 -12.97 -12.10 -8.02
N GLY A 91 -11.65 -12.21 -7.91
CA GLY A 91 -10.72 -12.33 -9.03
C GLY A 91 -9.28 -11.97 -8.64
N ASP A 92 -8.48 -11.57 -9.62
CA ASP A 92 -7.06 -11.22 -9.42
C ASP A 92 -6.85 -9.69 -9.42
N PRO A 93 -6.78 -9.04 -8.23
CA PRO A 93 -6.56 -7.58 -8.15
C PRO A 93 -5.15 -7.18 -8.60
N GLY A 94 -4.17 -8.08 -8.52
CA GLY A 94 -2.79 -7.81 -8.94
C GLY A 94 -2.68 -7.64 -10.45
N ARG A 95 -3.33 -8.52 -11.22
CA ARG A 95 -3.36 -8.45 -12.68
C ARG A 95 -4.24 -7.32 -13.20
N LEU A 96 -5.38 -7.07 -12.55
CA LEU A 96 -6.18 -5.87 -12.83
C LEU A 96 -5.35 -4.59 -12.65
N ARG A 97 -4.63 -4.48 -11.53
CA ARG A 97 -3.72 -3.36 -11.24
C ARG A 97 -2.66 -3.19 -12.32
N GLN A 98 -2.08 -4.29 -12.79
CA GLN A 98 -1.06 -4.29 -13.84
C GLN A 98 -1.58 -3.72 -15.16
N ILE A 99 -2.78 -4.14 -15.60
CA ILE A 99 -3.42 -3.61 -16.81
C ILE A 99 -3.67 -2.11 -16.65
N LEU A 100 -4.27 -1.68 -15.53
CA LEU A 100 -4.60 -0.28 -15.28
C LEU A 100 -3.35 0.62 -15.23
N ILE A 101 -2.31 0.21 -14.50
CA ILE A 101 -1.04 0.95 -14.42
C ILE A 101 -0.43 1.12 -15.81
N ASN A 102 -0.44 0.08 -16.65
CA ASN A 102 0.11 0.18 -17.99
C ASN A 102 -0.69 1.17 -18.87
N LEU A 103 -2.03 1.07 -18.87
CA LEU A 103 -2.86 1.95 -19.69
C LEU A 103 -2.80 3.42 -19.22
N ILE A 104 -2.87 3.66 -17.90
CA ILE A 104 -2.81 5.03 -17.34
C ILE A 104 -1.42 5.64 -17.56
N ASN A 105 -0.34 4.87 -17.41
CA ASN A 105 1.00 5.37 -17.71
C ASN A 105 1.14 5.74 -19.19
N ASN A 106 0.59 4.95 -20.12
CA ASN A 106 0.61 5.30 -21.53
C ASN A 106 -0.18 6.59 -21.80
N ALA A 107 -1.37 6.74 -21.20
CA ALA A 107 -2.16 7.97 -21.30
C ALA A 107 -1.39 9.21 -20.80
N ILE A 108 -0.79 9.14 -19.59
CA ILE A 108 0.03 10.23 -19.03
C ILE A 108 1.26 10.51 -19.89
N LYS A 109 1.88 9.47 -20.42
CA LYS A 109 3.08 9.57 -21.26
C LYS A 109 2.83 10.32 -22.57
N PHE A 110 1.73 10.01 -23.26
CA PHE A 110 1.40 10.55 -24.59
C PHE A 110 0.50 11.79 -24.57
N THR A 111 0.14 12.26 -23.37
CA THR A 111 -0.55 13.54 -23.17
C THR A 111 0.46 14.56 -22.63
N GLU A 112 0.59 15.70 -23.32
CA GLU A 112 1.43 16.81 -22.87
C GLU A 112 0.65 17.79 -21.99
N GLN A 113 -0.59 18.08 -22.37
CA GLN A 113 -1.52 18.95 -21.64
C GLN A 113 -2.94 18.41 -21.77
N GLY A 114 -3.78 18.67 -20.78
CA GLY A 114 -5.18 18.25 -20.74
C GLY A 114 -5.43 17.21 -19.65
N GLU A 115 -6.09 16.11 -19.99
CA GLU A 115 -6.66 15.19 -19.01
C GLU A 115 -6.52 13.71 -19.37
N VAL A 116 -6.58 12.89 -18.32
CA VAL A 116 -6.67 11.44 -18.39
C VAL A 116 -7.88 11.01 -17.55
N VAL A 117 -8.83 10.32 -18.16
CA VAL A 117 -10.10 9.93 -17.55
C VAL A 117 -10.18 8.40 -17.47
N VAL A 118 -10.32 7.87 -16.26
CA VAL A 118 -10.52 6.45 -16.00
C VAL A 118 -11.99 6.19 -15.69
N ARG A 119 -12.69 5.43 -16.53
CA ARG A 119 -14.09 5.04 -16.30
C ARG A 119 -14.21 3.54 -16.08
N VAL A 120 -15.10 3.15 -15.17
CA VAL A 120 -15.49 1.75 -14.93
C VAL A 120 -17.00 1.63 -15.06
N ALA A 121 -17.45 0.74 -15.93
CA ALA A 121 -18.85 0.53 -16.26
C ALA A 121 -19.19 -0.97 -16.23
N ILE A 122 -20.46 -1.30 -16.04
CA ILE A 122 -20.97 -2.67 -16.23
C ILE A 122 -21.22 -2.87 -17.72
N ASP A 123 -20.57 -3.86 -18.31
CA ASP A 123 -20.77 -4.23 -19.71
C ASP A 123 -21.89 -5.28 -19.84
N SER A 124 -21.83 -6.31 -19.01
CA SER A 124 -22.90 -7.30 -18.84
C SER A 124 -22.89 -7.87 -17.43
N GLU A 125 -24.02 -8.41 -16.99
CA GLU A 125 -24.20 -8.87 -15.63
C GLU A 125 -25.04 -10.16 -15.60
N THR A 126 -24.60 -11.10 -14.77
CA THR A 126 -25.32 -12.34 -14.45
C THR A 126 -25.59 -12.41 -12.96
N THR A 127 -26.25 -13.47 -12.48
CA THR A 127 -26.51 -13.67 -11.06
C THR A 127 -25.22 -13.73 -10.24
N ASP A 128 -24.20 -14.43 -10.75
CA ASP A 128 -22.99 -14.78 -9.99
C ASP A 128 -21.73 -14.02 -10.44
N SER A 129 -21.77 -13.34 -11.58
CA SER A 129 -20.61 -12.60 -12.11
C SER A 129 -21.03 -11.33 -12.85
N CYS A 130 -20.13 -10.36 -12.93
CA CYS A 130 -20.28 -9.17 -13.76
C CYS A 130 -19.06 -9.01 -14.69
N MET A 131 -19.34 -8.67 -15.94
CA MET A 131 -18.33 -8.20 -16.88
C MET A 131 -18.19 -6.70 -16.69
N LEU A 132 -17.02 -6.27 -16.24
CA LEU A 132 -16.73 -4.85 -16.07
C LEU A 132 -15.88 -4.35 -17.23
N ARG A 133 -16.28 -3.20 -17.79
CA ARG A 133 -15.51 -2.47 -18.79
C ARG A 133 -14.77 -1.31 -18.12
N PHE A 134 -13.46 -1.32 -18.26
CA PHE A 134 -12.57 -0.25 -17.87
C PHE A 134 -12.15 0.52 -19.10
N SER A 135 -12.14 1.85 -19.05
CA SER A 135 -11.63 2.69 -20.13
C SER A 135 -10.72 3.77 -19.57
N VAL A 136 -9.57 3.97 -20.22
CA VAL A 136 -8.62 5.04 -19.97
C VAL A 136 -8.60 5.93 -21.21
N THR A 137 -9.18 7.11 -21.07
CA THR A 137 -9.28 8.10 -22.15
C THR A 137 -8.31 9.24 -21.90
N ASP A 138 -7.48 9.55 -22.88
CA ASP A 138 -6.51 10.65 -22.84
C ASP A 138 -6.85 11.70 -23.90
N SER A 139 -6.48 12.95 -23.64
CA SER A 139 -6.60 14.07 -24.60
C SER A 139 -5.31 14.31 -25.39
N GLY A 140 -4.44 13.30 -25.52
CA GLY A 140 -3.12 13.41 -26.10
C GLY A 140 -3.09 13.42 -27.64
N ILE A 141 -1.95 13.04 -28.20
CA ILE A 141 -1.70 13.10 -29.66
C ILE A 141 -2.61 12.18 -30.49
N GLY A 142 -3.29 11.22 -29.88
CA GLY A 142 -4.05 10.20 -30.59
C GLY A 142 -3.18 9.27 -31.45
N ILE A 143 -3.82 8.33 -32.13
CA ILE A 143 -3.17 7.28 -32.90
C ILE A 143 -3.80 7.21 -34.31
N PRO A 144 -2.98 7.26 -35.37
CA PRO A 144 -3.45 7.05 -36.74
C PRO A 144 -4.10 5.68 -36.98
N ALA A 145 -5.16 5.63 -37.79
CA ALA A 145 -5.97 4.43 -37.99
C ALA A 145 -5.18 3.25 -38.61
N ASP A 146 -4.21 3.54 -39.48
CA ASP A 146 -3.32 2.55 -40.09
C ASP A 146 -2.40 1.85 -39.07
N ARG A 147 -2.21 2.48 -37.90
CA ARG A 147 -1.32 1.98 -36.84
C ARG A 147 -2.04 1.22 -35.73
N ILE A 148 -3.37 1.37 -35.59
CA ILE A 148 -4.16 0.74 -34.52
C ILE A 148 -4.02 -0.78 -34.49
N SER A 149 -4.06 -1.43 -35.67
CA SER A 149 -4.01 -2.89 -35.81
C SER A 149 -2.72 -3.53 -35.26
N ARG A 150 -1.64 -2.76 -35.12
CA ARG A 150 -0.33 -3.24 -34.68
C ARG A 150 -0.04 -2.95 -33.20
N LEU A 151 -0.88 -2.20 -32.48
CA LEU A 151 -0.59 -1.76 -31.11
C LEU A 151 -0.48 -2.90 -30.10
N PHE A 152 -1.28 -3.96 -30.30
CA PHE A 152 -1.31 -5.11 -29.41
C PHE A 152 -0.38 -6.26 -29.85
N GLN A 153 0.44 -6.03 -30.88
CA GLN A 153 1.47 -6.99 -31.31
C GLN A 153 2.71 -6.83 -30.42
N SER A 154 3.30 -7.95 -30.00
CA SER A 154 4.53 -7.95 -29.20
C SER A 154 5.65 -7.22 -29.94
N PHE A 155 6.40 -6.39 -29.21
CA PHE A 155 7.53 -5.60 -29.72
C PHE A 155 7.17 -4.56 -30.80
N SER A 156 5.88 -4.26 -30.98
CA SER A 156 5.43 -3.22 -31.88
C SER A 156 5.65 -1.84 -31.24
N GLN A 157 6.50 -1.02 -31.84
CA GLN A 157 6.77 0.35 -31.41
C GLN A 157 6.52 1.29 -32.60
N LEU A 158 5.72 2.33 -32.40
CA LEU A 158 5.16 3.13 -33.48
C LEU A 158 6.19 4.00 -34.22
N ASP A 159 7.31 4.41 -33.60
CA ASP A 159 8.40 5.12 -34.28
C ASP A 159 9.76 4.94 -33.56
N ALA A 160 10.85 4.81 -34.34
CA ALA A 160 12.23 4.79 -33.84
C ALA A 160 12.73 6.18 -33.35
N SER A 161 11.98 7.25 -33.63
CA SER A 161 12.28 8.63 -33.23
C SER A 161 11.67 9.01 -31.87
N THR A 162 10.49 8.48 -31.52
CA THR A 162 9.84 8.66 -30.21
C THR A 162 10.46 7.79 -29.12
N THR A 163 11.16 6.70 -29.48
CA THR A 163 11.93 5.85 -28.54
C THR A 163 13.02 6.63 -27.83
N ARG A 164 13.63 7.63 -28.49
CA ARG A 164 14.65 8.51 -27.90
C ARG A 164 14.10 9.55 -26.93
N LYS A 165 12.80 9.89 -27.00
CA LYS A 165 12.15 10.86 -26.10
C LYS A 165 11.37 10.21 -24.95
N PHE A 166 10.81 9.01 -25.16
CA PHE A 166 9.81 8.49 -24.22
C PHE A 166 10.00 7.01 -23.77
N GLY A 167 10.98 6.27 -24.31
CA GLY A 167 11.32 4.90 -23.86
C GLY A 167 10.18 3.87 -23.97
N GLY A 168 10.46 2.57 -23.80
CA GLY A 168 9.43 1.52 -23.72
C GLY A 168 9.82 0.19 -24.35
N THR A 169 9.21 -0.90 -23.86
CA THR A 169 9.50 -2.29 -24.23
C THR A 169 8.70 -2.75 -25.45
N GLY A 170 7.56 -2.10 -25.72
CA GLY A 170 6.57 -2.55 -26.70
C GLY A 170 5.81 -3.81 -26.26
N LEU A 171 5.99 -4.27 -25.02
CA LEU A 171 5.34 -5.47 -24.49
C LEU A 171 4.11 -5.16 -23.64
N GLY A 172 4.05 -3.98 -23.00
CA GLY A 172 2.97 -3.66 -22.04
C GLY A 172 1.55 -3.87 -22.57
N LEU A 173 1.24 -3.37 -23.78
CA LEU A 173 -0.09 -3.56 -24.39
C LEU A 173 -0.35 -5.02 -24.79
N ALA A 174 0.68 -5.75 -25.25
CA ALA A 174 0.55 -7.18 -25.56
C ALA A 174 0.29 -8.01 -24.30
N ILE A 175 1.00 -7.74 -23.20
CA ILE A 175 0.76 -8.35 -21.89
C ILE A 175 -0.65 -8.01 -21.39
N SER A 176 -1.07 -6.75 -21.50
CA SER A 176 -2.41 -6.33 -21.09
C SER A 176 -3.50 -7.06 -21.85
N LYS A 177 -3.31 -7.30 -23.16
CA LYS A 177 -4.23 -8.09 -23.98
C LYS A 177 -4.33 -9.53 -23.52
N GLN A 178 -3.21 -10.16 -23.21
CA GLN A 178 -3.20 -11.54 -22.74
C GLN A 178 -3.84 -11.66 -21.35
N LEU A 179 -3.53 -10.75 -20.43
CA LEU A 179 -4.13 -10.72 -19.09
C LEU A 179 -5.63 -10.51 -19.16
N ALA A 180 -6.13 -9.57 -19.97
CA ALA A 180 -7.56 -9.38 -20.17
C ALA A 180 -8.23 -10.67 -20.69
N GLY A 181 -7.60 -11.36 -21.65
CA GLY A 181 -8.08 -12.65 -22.16
C GLY A 181 -8.11 -13.75 -21.10
N LEU A 182 -7.07 -13.87 -20.29
CA LEU A 182 -7.02 -14.83 -19.17
C LEU A 182 -8.08 -14.53 -18.11
N MET A 183 -8.40 -13.26 -17.90
CA MET A 183 -9.46 -12.78 -17.00
C MET A 183 -10.85 -12.80 -17.66
N GLY A 184 -11.02 -13.51 -18.77
CA GLY A 184 -12.31 -13.77 -19.41
C GLY A 184 -12.89 -12.60 -20.23
N GLY A 185 -12.08 -11.59 -20.57
CA GLY A 185 -12.52 -10.45 -21.38
C GLY A 185 -11.61 -10.15 -22.57
N GLU A 186 -11.65 -8.91 -23.03
CA GLU A 186 -10.92 -8.44 -24.20
C GLU A 186 -10.36 -7.02 -24.00
N ILE A 187 -9.49 -6.56 -24.91
CA ILE A 187 -8.93 -5.20 -24.88
C ILE A 187 -9.02 -4.59 -26.27
N GLY A 188 -9.23 -3.27 -26.32
CA GLY A 188 -9.32 -2.52 -27.55
C GLY A 188 -8.91 -1.06 -27.37
N VAL A 189 -8.96 -0.32 -28.48
CA VAL A 189 -8.66 1.10 -28.51
C VAL A 189 -9.52 1.80 -29.55
N GLU A 190 -9.99 2.98 -29.21
CA GLU A 190 -10.62 3.94 -30.09
C GLU A 190 -9.78 5.20 -30.07
N SER A 191 -9.27 5.66 -31.22
CA SER A 191 -8.36 6.81 -31.24
C SER A 191 -8.50 7.60 -32.53
N GLN A 192 -8.30 8.92 -32.40
CA GLN A 192 -8.24 9.83 -33.53
C GLN A 192 -7.01 10.71 -33.37
N GLU A 193 -6.17 10.76 -34.40
CA GLU A 193 -4.97 11.60 -34.43
C GLU A 193 -5.33 13.07 -34.13
N GLY A 194 -4.60 13.66 -33.19
CA GLY A 194 -4.78 15.02 -32.68
C GLY A 194 -5.93 15.22 -31.69
N LYS A 195 -6.70 14.18 -31.34
CA LYS A 195 -7.83 14.29 -30.40
C LYS A 195 -7.74 13.39 -29.17
N GLY A 196 -6.70 12.56 -29.08
CA GLY A 196 -6.49 11.61 -27.99
C GLY A 196 -6.94 10.19 -28.30
N SER A 197 -6.86 9.34 -27.28
CA SER A 197 -7.17 7.90 -27.40
C SER A 197 -8.00 7.42 -26.22
N SER A 198 -8.81 6.39 -26.45
CA SER A 198 -9.57 5.67 -25.44
C SER A 198 -9.22 4.20 -25.50
N PHE A 199 -8.33 3.77 -24.61
CA PHE A 199 -8.02 2.36 -24.43
C PHE A 199 -9.02 1.75 -23.46
N TRP A 200 -9.56 0.58 -23.80
CA TRP A 200 -10.56 -0.08 -22.97
C TRP A 200 -10.30 -1.56 -22.88
N PHE A 201 -10.68 -2.16 -21.76
CA PHE A 201 -10.66 -3.60 -21.59
C PHE A 201 -11.87 -4.07 -20.78
N THR A 202 -12.25 -5.32 -20.97
CA THR A 202 -13.24 -6.01 -20.16
C THR A 202 -12.59 -7.11 -19.34
N ILE A 203 -13.12 -7.37 -18.15
CA ILE A 203 -12.78 -8.54 -17.34
C ILE A 203 -14.03 -9.08 -16.66
N GLN A 204 -14.07 -10.39 -16.50
CA GLN A 204 -15.13 -11.06 -15.74
C GLN A 204 -14.71 -11.16 -14.28
N LEU A 205 -15.57 -10.71 -13.37
CA LEU A 205 -15.36 -10.79 -11.94
C LEU A 205 -16.55 -11.48 -11.26
N GLY A 206 -16.26 -12.32 -10.27
CA GLY A 206 -17.28 -12.97 -9.45
C GLY A 206 -17.94 -11.97 -8.50
N LYS A 207 -19.26 -12.05 -8.35
CA LYS A 207 -19.99 -11.29 -7.34
C LYS A 207 -19.87 -11.98 -5.99
N THR A 208 -19.70 -11.18 -4.94
CA THR A 208 -19.73 -11.70 -3.57
C THR A 208 -21.13 -11.49 -2.98
N ALA A 209 -21.60 -12.44 -2.17
CA ALA A 209 -22.90 -12.37 -1.49
C ALA A 209 -22.94 -11.34 -0.35
N ARG A 210 -21.87 -10.55 -0.18
CA ARG A 210 -21.80 -9.52 0.85
C ARG A 210 -22.67 -8.36 0.41
N ASN A 211 -23.90 -8.34 0.94
CA ASN A 211 -24.87 -7.26 0.75
C ASN A 211 -24.17 -5.89 0.93
N GLU A 212 -24.52 -4.96 0.04
CA GLU A 212 -24.11 -3.55 0.00
C GLU A 212 -24.34 -2.79 1.34
N GLU A 213 -25.00 -3.42 2.31
CA GLU A 213 -25.43 -2.83 3.58
C GLU A 213 -24.36 -2.77 4.68
N GLN A 214 -23.24 -3.50 4.59
CA GLN A 214 -22.24 -3.50 5.68
C GLN A 214 -21.20 -2.36 5.62
N GLY A 215 -21.23 -1.50 4.59
CA GLY A 215 -20.27 -0.40 4.41
C GLY A 215 -20.80 1.01 4.71
N LEU A 216 -22.11 1.18 4.94
CA LEU A 216 -22.66 2.46 5.38
C LEU A 216 -22.37 2.63 6.87
N SER A 217 -21.16 3.12 7.16
CA SER A 217 -20.86 3.81 8.42
C SER A 217 -22.09 4.64 8.80
N HIS A 218 -22.65 4.38 9.98
CA HIS A 218 -23.68 5.19 10.59
C HIS A 218 -23.17 6.63 10.75
N THR A 219 -23.34 7.47 9.73
CA THR A 219 -23.34 8.93 9.88
C THR A 219 -24.80 9.39 9.86
N PRO A 220 -25.29 10.09 10.90
CA PRO A 220 -26.72 10.37 11.09
C PRO A 220 -27.32 11.38 10.09
N VAL A 221 -26.52 11.96 9.20
CA VAL A 221 -26.95 13.07 8.31
C VAL A 221 -27.05 12.59 6.87
N SER A 222 -28.27 12.48 6.36
CA SER A 222 -28.55 12.21 4.95
C SER A 222 -28.16 13.41 4.08
N ILE A 223 -27.50 13.14 2.94
CA ILE A 223 -27.17 14.13 1.91
C ILE A 223 -28.16 14.16 0.74
N LYS A 224 -29.25 13.41 0.83
CA LYS A 224 -30.29 13.37 -0.20
C LYS A 224 -30.99 14.73 -0.35
N GLY A 225 -31.25 15.14 -1.59
CA GLY A 225 -31.94 16.40 -1.91
C GLY A 225 -31.10 17.66 -1.73
N ILE A 226 -29.84 17.55 -1.35
CA ILE A 226 -28.97 18.70 -1.13
C ILE A 226 -28.61 19.34 -2.46
N ARG A 227 -28.88 20.64 -2.57
CA ARG A 227 -28.50 21.47 -3.71
C ARG A 227 -27.02 21.84 -3.64
N VAL A 228 -26.23 21.35 -4.60
CA VAL A 228 -24.78 21.54 -4.65
C VAL A 228 -24.42 22.31 -5.92
N LEU A 229 -23.66 23.39 -5.80
CA LEU A 229 -23.10 24.09 -6.96
C LEU A 229 -21.68 23.56 -7.25
N VAL A 230 -21.42 23.11 -8.46
CA VAL A 230 -20.08 22.68 -8.91
C VAL A 230 -19.50 23.77 -9.80
N VAL A 231 -18.36 24.33 -9.43
CA VAL A 231 -17.69 25.38 -10.20
C VAL A 231 -16.37 24.83 -10.73
N SER A 232 -16.25 24.67 -12.04
CA SER A 232 -15.02 24.19 -12.68
C SER A 232 -14.99 24.65 -14.13
N SER A 233 -13.83 25.10 -14.62
CA SER A 233 -13.63 25.39 -16.05
C SER A 233 -13.65 24.12 -16.91
N ASN A 234 -13.28 22.96 -16.36
CA ASN A 234 -13.23 21.71 -17.10
C ASN A 234 -14.62 21.04 -17.22
N PRO A 235 -15.18 20.90 -18.45
CA PRO A 235 -16.48 20.29 -18.68
C PRO A 235 -16.56 18.82 -18.23
N VAL A 236 -15.47 18.06 -18.33
CA VAL A 236 -15.44 16.64 -17.94
C VAL A 236 -15.41 16.49 -16.42
N SER A 237 -14.64 17.34 -15.72
CA SER A 237 -14.68 17.46 -14.26
C SER A 237 -16.10 17.79 -13.78
N ARG A 238 -16.77 18.79 -14.39
CA ARG A 238 -18.16 19.14 -14.09
C ARG A 238 -19.11 17.97 -14.30
N GLU A 239 -19.03 17.29 -15.44
CA GLU A 239 -19.87 16.13 -15.76
C GLU A 239 -19.72 15.02 -14.71
N ILE A 240 -18.48 14.64 -14.38
CA ILE A 240 -18.19 13.54 -13.46
C ILE A 240 -18.63 13.86 -12.03
N LEU A 241 -18.37 15.09 -11.55
CA LEU A 241 -18.86 15.53 -10.24
C LEU A 241 -20.39 15.51 -10.18
N ARG A 242 -21.06 15.95 -11.26
CA ARG A 242 -22.52 15.93 -11.37
C ARG A 242 -23.07 14.50 -11.30
N LEU A 243 -22.47 13.56 -12.04
CA LEU A 243 -22.86 12.13 -12.00
C LEU A 243 -22.66 11.53 -10.60
N ARG A 244 -21.54 11.83 -9.94
CA ARG A 244 -21.25 11.37 -8.56
C ARG A 244 -22.28 11.91 -7.56
N LEU A 245 -22.70 13.16 -7.71
CA LEU A 245 -23.72 13.80 -6.87
C LEU A 245 -25.12 13.21 -7.12
N PHE A 246 -25.49 12.98 -8.38
CA PHE A 246 -26.77 12.32 -8.70
C PHE A 246 -26.87 10.90 -8.14
N ALA A 247 -25.78 10.13 -8.18
CA ALA A 247 -25.73 8.79 -7.59
C ALA A 247 -25.99 8.77 -6.06
N ARG A 248 -25.92 9.94 -5.40
CA ARG A 248 -26.25 10.13 -3.97
C ARG A 248 -27.56 10.90 -3.75
N GLU A 249 -28.37 11.04 -4.80
CA GLU A 249 -29.64 11.77 -4.80
C GLU A 249 -29.50 13.25 -4.41
N CYS A 250 -28.32 13.85 -4.62
CA CYS A 250 -28.14 15.30 -4.52
C CYS A 250 -28.74 16.00 -5.76
N VAL A 251 -28.93 17.32 -5.67
CA VAL A 251 -29.39 18.17 -6.77
C VAL A 251 -28.24 19.06 -7.23
N PRO A 252 -27.36 18.58 -8.13
CA PRO A 252 -26.24 19.36 -8.60
C PRO A 252 -26.66 20.42 -9.63
N SER A 253 -26.02 21.57 -9.60
CA SER A 253 -25.97 22.54 -10.70
C SER A 253 -24.50 22.88 -10.95
N ASP A 254 -24.15 23.30 -12.15
CA ASP A 254 -22.76 23.55 -12.50
C ASP A 254 -22.55 24.91 -13.18
N ALA A 255 -21.38 25.50 -12.96
CA ALA A 255 -20.95 26.78 -13.49
C ALA A 255 -19.54 26.66 -14.08
N ALA A 256 -19.33 27.24 -15.26
CA ALA A 256 -18.04 27.20 -15.95
C ALA A 256 -17.10 28.35 -15.53
N THR A 257 -17.66 29.45 -14.99
CA THR A 257 -16.89 30.64 -14.59
C THR A 257 -17.28 31.15 -13.21
N ALA A 258 -16.41 31.99 -12.62
CA ALA A 258 -16.66 32.65 -11.35
C ALA A 258 -17.90 33.55 -11.37
N GLU A 259 -18.11 34.31 -12.45
CA GLU A 259 -19.26 35.22 -12.61
C GLU A 259 -20.58 34.45 -12.69
N GLU A 260 -20.58 33.34 -13.42
CA GLU A 260 -21.74 32.45 -13.49
C GLU A 260 -22.07 31.86 -12.12
N ALA A 261 -21.06 31.38 -11.38
CA ALA A 261 -21.24 30.85 -10.04
C ALA A 261 -21.85 31.90 -9.09
N ILE A 262 -21.32 33.13 -9.07
CA ILE A 262 -21.84 34.22 -8.23
C ILE A 262 -23.28 34.58 -8.61
N ARG A 263 -23.58 34.68 -9.91
CA ARG A 263 -24.93 34.95 -10.41
C ARG A 263 -25.90 33.87 -9.93
N MET A 264 -25.57 32.60 -10.12
CA MET A 264 -26.41 31.46 -9.72
C MET A 264 -26.63 31.42 -8.21
N LEU A 265 -25.60 31.67 -7.40
CA LEU A 265 -25.72 31.76 -5.94
C LEU A 265 -26.68 32.88 -5.53
N CYS A 266 -26.56 34.06 -6.15
CA CYS A 266 -27.40 35.21 -5.84
C CYS A 266 -28.86 35.00 -6.26
N GLU A 267 -29.11 34.45 -7.46
CA GLU A 267 -30.45 34.14 -7.96
C GLU A 267 -31.13 33.08 -7.09
N ALA A 268 -30.40 32.02 -6.75
CA ALA A 268 -30.86 30.96 -5.85
C ALA A 268 -31.26 31.51 -4.47
N GLN A 269 -30.43 32.38 -3.88
CA GLN A 269 -30.75 33.03 -2.61
C GLN A 269 -32.00 33.91 -2.71
N LYS A 270 -32.12 34.74 -3.76
CA LYS A 270 -33.29 35.62 -3.99
C LYS A 270 -34.58 34.83 -4.22
N ALA A 271 -34.48 33.67 -4.86
CA ALA A 271 -35.61 32.78 -5.12
C ALA A 271 -36.04 31.96 -3.88
N GLY A 272 -35.37 32.12 -2.73
CA GLY A 272 -35.68 31.35 -1.51
C GLY A 272 -35.23 29.89 -1.58
N THR A 273 -34.46 29.53 -2.60
CA THR A 273 -33.90 28.19 -2.78
C THR A 273 -32.39 28.33 -2.85
N PRO A 274 -31.66 28.49 -1.72
CA PRO A 274 -30.22 28.65 -1.73
C PRO A 274 -29.49 27.34 -2.03
N PHE A 275 -28.25 27.43 -2.51
CA PHE A 275 -27.37 26.28 -2.55
C PHE A 275 -26.89 25.97 -1.14
N HIS A 276 -26.79 24.68 -0.80
CA HIS A 276 -26.36 24.25 0.53
C HIS A 276 -24.85 24.20 0.66
N VAL A 277 -24.15 24.07 -0.48
CA VAL A 277 -22.69 23.97 -0.56
C VAL A 277 -22.24 24.22 -1.99
N ALA A 278 -21.08 24.85 -2.16
CA ALA A 278 -20.41 25.02 -3.45
C ALA A 278 -19.07 24.27 -3.45
N LEU A 279 -18.83 23.45 -4.48
CA LEU A 279 -17.56 22.77 -4.74
C LEU A 279 -16.79 23.62 -5.76
N LEU A 280 -15.64 24.17 -5.38
CA LEU A 280 -14.83 25.06 -6.19
C LEU A 280 -13.56 24.34 -6.63
N ASP A 281 -13.44 24.11 -7.93
CA ASP A 281 -12.33 23.42 -8.55
C ASP A 281 -11.14 24.36 -8.82
N VAL A 282 -10.00 24.07 -8.19
CA VAL A 282 -8.76 24.83 -8.37
C VAL A 282 -8.07 24.36 -9.63
N GLN A 283 -8.19 25.13 -10.71
CA GLN A 283 -7.37 24.96 -11.90
C GLN A 283 -6.30 26.05 -12.00
N HIS A 284 -5.13 25.68 -12.53
CA HIS A 284 -4.05 26.64 -12.84
C HIS A 284 -4.41 27.57 -14.01
N SER A 285 -5.46 27.27 -14.77
CA SER A 285 -5.94 28.06 -15.91
C SER A 285 -7.46 28.21 -15.87
N GLY A 286 -7.95 29.37 -15.43
CA GLY A 286 -9.39 29.65 -15.41
C GLY A 286 -9.70 30.88 -14.58
N PHE A 287 -9.94 30.68 -13.30
CA PHE A 287 -10.22 31.74 -12.33
C PHE A 287 -9.51 31.41 -11.02
N ASP A 288 -9.10 32.43 -10.27
CA ASP A 288 -8.52 32.20 -8.95
C ASP A 288 -9.64 31.78 -7.99
N THR A 289 -9.54 30.54 -7.52
CA THR A 289 -10.50 29.96 -6.57
C THR A 289 -10.52 30.70 -5.24
N LEU A 290 -9.39 31.30 -4.84
CA LEU A 290 -9.31 32.13 -3.63
C LEU A 290 -10.03 33.46 -3.84
N GLU A 291 -9.89 34.09 -5.00
CA GLU A 291 -10.62 35.32 -5.33
C GLU A 291 -12.13 35.07 -5.37
N LEU A 292 -12.58 33.97 -5.98
CA LEU A 292 -13.99 33.58 -5.98
C LEU A 292 -14.51 33.33 -4.56
N ALA A 293 -13.76 32.63 -3.72
CA ALA A 293 -14.14 32.40 -2.33
C ALA A 293 -14.24 33.73 -1.55
N ALA A 294 -13.27 34.63 -1.72
CA ALA A 294 -13.29 35.95 -1.11
C ALA A 294 -14.50 36.78 -1.58
N ALA A 295 -14.84 36.73 -2.88
CA ALA A 295 -16.02 37.40 -3.43
C ALA A 295 -17.33 36.86 -2.84
N ILE A 296 -17.45 35.54 -2.68
CA ILE A 296 -18.63 34.91 -2.06
C ILE A 296 -18.73 35.31 -0.58
N LYS A 297 -17.64 35.18 0.20
CA LYS A 297 -17.63 35.50 1.62
C LYS A 297 -17.78 37.01 1.91
N GLY A 298 -17.39 37.88 0.97
CA GLY A 298 -17.59 39.32 1.04
C GLY A 298 -19.03 39.79 0.70
N SER A 299 -19.85 38.94 0.08
CA SER A 299 -21.20 39.30 -0.33
C SER A 299 -22.23 39.07 0.77
N GLU A 300 -22.99 40.11 1.13
CA GLU A 300 -23.98 40.01 2.21
C GLU A 300 -25.05 38.94 1.97
N LEU A 301 -25.36 38.69 0.69
CA LEU A 301 -26.43 37.81 0.25
C LEU A 301 -26.02 36.33 0.30
N ILE A 302 -24.76 36.01 -0.02
CA ILE A 302 -24.29 34.62 -0.25
C ILE A 302 -23.14 34.19 0.65
N ARG A 303 -22.65 35.05 1.56
CA ARG A 303 -21.52 34.77 2.48
C ARG A 303 -21.67 33.51 3.33
N ASN A 304 -22.90 33.11 3.61
CA ASN A 304 -23.20 31.94 4.43
C ASN A 304 -23.15 30.63 3.65
N THR A 305 -22.88 30.66 2.34
CA THR A 305 -22.74 29.44 1.53
C THR A 305 -21.46 28.71 1.96
N PRO A 306 -21.56 27.44 2.39
CA PRO A 306 -20.38 26.62 2.65
C PRO A 306 -19.58 26.37 1.37
N LEU A 307 -18.25 26.50 1.44
CA LEU A 307 -17.35 26.33 0.31
C LEU A 307 -16.44 25.12 0.50
N VAL A 308 -16.30 24.28 -0.52
CA VAL A 308 -15.34 23.16 -0.54
C VAL A 308 -14.36 23.37 -1.66
N GLN A 309 -13.07 23.40 -1.34
CA GLN A 309 -12.01 23.49 -2.35
C GLN A 309 -11.68 22.10 -2.91
N LEU A 310 -11.58 21.97 -4.23
CA LEU A 310 -11.04 20.78 -4.90
C LEU A 310 -9.65 21.11 -5.46
N ALA A 311 -8.60 20.52 -4.89
CA ALA A 311 -7.21 20.77 -5.28
C ALA A 311 -6.64 19.63 -6.13
N THR A 312 -5.84 19.97 -7.14
CA THR A 312 -5.15 18.98 -7.99
C THR A 312 -3.94 18.35 -7.30
N VAL A 313 -3.30 19.07 -6.38
CA VAL A 313 -2.17 18.58 -5.57
C VAL A 313 -2.45 18.93 -4.12
N GLY A 314 -2.36 17.94 -3.23
CA GLY A 314 -2.43 18.16 -1.78
C GLY A 314 -1.04 18.25 -1.19
N ARG A 315 -0.62 19.43 -0.72
CA ARG A 315 0.59 19.59 0.09
C ARG A 315 0.22 19.63 1.58
N ARG A 316 1.16 19.23 2.45
CA ARG A 316 0.98 19.39 3.89
C ARG A 316 0.71 20.87 4.21
N GLY A 317 -0.34 21.12 4.99
CA GLY A 317 -0.76 22.48 5.39
C GLY A 317 -1.75 23.15 4.45
N ASP A 318 -2.02 22.64 3.24
CA ASP A 318 -2.91 23.31 2.28
C ASP A 318 -4.36 23.43 2.78
N ALA A 319 -4.83 22.47 3.56
CA ALA A 319 -6.18 22.54 4.09
C ALA A 319 -6.34 23.49 5.27
N ALA A 320 -5.29 23.65 6.10
CA ALA A 320 -5.28 24.68 7.14
C ALA A 320 -5.35 26.07 6.47
N ARG A 321 -4.57 26.26 5.39
CA ARG A 321 -4.63 27.48 4.56
C ARG A 321 -5.99 27.66 3.89
N ALA A 322 -6.64 26.57 3.44
CA ALA A 322 -8.00 26.61 2.90
C ALA A 322 -9.01 27.12 3.95
N LEU A 323 -8.93 26.67 5.21
CA LEU A 323 -9.78 27.21 6.28
C LEU A 323 -9.51 28.69 6.55
N GLU A 324 -8.23 29.09 6.64
CA GLU A 324 -7.83 30.48 6.88
C GLU A 324 -8.34 31.42 5.77
N THR A 325 -8.50 30.89 4.56
CA THR A 325 -9.03 31.63 3.39
C THR A 325 -10.56 31.54 3.25
N GLY A 326 -11.25 30.92 4.20
CA GLY A 326 -12.71 30.90 4.28
C GLY A 326 -13.38 29.69 3.61
N PHE A 327 -12.66 28.61 3.32
CA PHE A 327 -13.28 27.35 2.93
C PHE A 327 -13.77 26.56 4.16
N ASP A 328 -14.84 25.81 3.97
CA ASP A 328 -15.48 24.96 4.97
C ASP A 328 -15.09 23.48 4.80
N GLY A 329 -14.50 23.13 3.65
CA GLY A 329 -13.95 21.81 3.34
C GLY A 329 -12.88 21.87 2.25
N TYR A 330 -12.11 20.79 2.15
CA TYR A 330 -11.00 20.64 1.20
C TYR A 330 -11.02 19.20 0.66
N LEU A 331 -10.72 18.98 -0.61
CA LEU A 331 -10.62 17.66 -1.23
C LEU A 331 -9.49 17.67 -2.25
N VAL A 332 -8.78 16.55 -2.38
CA VAL A 332 -7.68 16.39 -3.36
C VAL A 332 -8.14 15.48 -4.49
N LYS A 333 -7.77 15.83 -5.73
CA LYS A 333 -7.98 15.00 -6.91
C LYS A 333 -6.82 13.99 -7.08
N PRO A 334 -7.08 12.75 -7.52
CA PRO A 334 -8.40 12.18 -7.82
C PRO A 334 -9.20 11.93 -6.53
N ILE A 335 -10.45 12.39 -6.50
CA ILE A 335 -11.30 12.28 -5.31
C ILE A 335 -11.65 10.81 -5.07
N LYS A 336 -11.13 10.24 -3.99
CA LYS A 336 -11.31 8.82 -3.63
C LYS A 336 -12.76 8.49 -3.33
N HIS A 337 -13.10 7.20 -3.36
CA HIS A 337 -14.45 6.77 -3.06
C HIS A 337 -14.89 7.19 -1.65
N GLY A 338 -16.12 7.68 -1.50
CA GLY A 338 -16.70 8.08 -0.22
C GLY A 338 -16.24 9.44 0.33
N GLN A 339 -15.06 9.96 -0.05
CA GLN A 339 -14.53 11.22 0.49
C GLN A 339 -15.45 12.43 0.25
N MET A 340 -16.00 12.55 -0.98
CA MET A 340 -16.92 13.64 -1.30
C MET A 340 -18.19 13.57 -0.44
N SER A 341 -18.76 12.38 -0.28
CA SER A 341 -19.97 12.19 0.55
C SER A 341 -19.69 12.47 2.02
N ALA A 342 -18.56 12.02 2.55
CA ALA A 342 -18.16 12.29 3.93
C ALA A 342 -17.99 13.80 4.18
N CYS A 343 -17.32 14.52 3.26
CA CYS A 343 -17.16 15.97 3.32
C CYS A 343 -18.52 16.70 3.31
N LEU A 344 -19.42 16.31 2.41
CA LEU A 344 -20.76 16.88 2.37
C LEU A 344 -21.57 16.57 3.65
N GLN A 345 -21.50 15.34 4.16
CA GLN A 345 -22.18 14.96 5.40
C GLN A 345 -21.71 15.78 6.60
N GLU A 346 -20.40 16.01 6.71
CA GLU A 346 -19.80 16.79 7.79
C GLU A 346 -20.25 18.26 7.76
N ILE A 347 -20.19 18.89 6.59
CA ILE A 347 -20.64 20.28 6.38
C ILE A 347 -22.12 20.43 6.74
N MET A 348 -22.92 19.43 6.38
CA MET A 348 -24.36 19.41 6.64
C MET A 348 -24.71 19.08 8.09
N GLY A 349 -23.86 18.31 8.79
CA GLY A 349 -23.99 18.06 10.22
C GLY A 349 -23.75 19.32 11.06
N ARG A 350 -22.75 20.13 10.67
CA ARG A 350 -22.46 21.42 11.32
C ARG A 350 -23.59 22.43 11.20
N THR A 351 -24.16 22.55 10.00
CA THR A 351 -25.25 23.51 9.72
C THR A 351 -26.57 23.15 10.41
N LYS A 352 -26.78 21.89 10.82
CA LYS A 352 -27.97 21.43 11.55
C LYS A 352 -27.86 21.48 13.08
N GLY A 353 -26.73 21.95 13.64
CA GLY A 353 -26.56 22.10 15.09
C GLY A 353 -26.52 20.78 15.87
N VAL A 354 -26.27 19.65 15.21
CA VAL A 354 -26.00 18.38 15.90
C VAL A 354 -24.58 18.45 16.44
N ALA A 355 -24.44 18.67 17.75
CA ALA A 355 -23.16 18.60 18.44
C ALA A 355 -22.61 17.18 18.34
N VAL A 356 -21.77 16.93 17.33
CA VAL A 356 -20.86 15.79 17.33
C VAL A 356 -19.70 16.18 18.24
N GLU A 357 -19.55 15.50 19.36
CA GLU A 357 -18.47 15.71 20.32
C GLU A 357 -17.11 15.73 19.59
N SER A 358 -16.43 16.88 19.69
CA SER A 358 -15.00 17.14 19.41
C SER A 358 -14.30 16.23 18.40
N VAL A 359 -14.35 16.62 17.12
CA VAL A 359 -13.36 16.25 16.10
C VAL A 359 -12.93 17.53 15.38
N PRO A 360 -11.61 17.81 15.21
CA PRO A 360 -11.15 19.01 14.52
C PRO A 360 -11.66 19.07 13.07
N PRO A 361 -11.77 20.27 12.49
CA PRO A 361 -12.35 20.45 11.18
C PRO A 361 -11.37 20.05 10.08
N LEU A 362 -11.93 19.57 8.95
CA LEU A 362 -11.32 19.28 7.65
C LEU A 362 -11.20 17.79 7.39
N ILE A 363 -11.66 17.37 6.22
CA ILE A 363 -11.23 16.12 5.56
C ILE A 363 -10.14 16.52 4.58
N THR A 364 -8.91 16.19 4.88
CA THR A 364 -7.81 16.07 3.95
C THR A 364 -7.51 14.59 3.81
N GLN A 365 -6.74 14.24 2.77
CA GLN A 365 -6.04 12.95 2.74
C GLN A 365 -5.22 12.69 4.02
N HIS A 366 -4.88 13.74 4.78
CA HIS A 366 -4.13 13.73 6.04
C HIS A 366 -4.99 13.81 7.32
N SER A 367 -6.30 14.13 7.28
CA SER A 367 -7.10 14.32 8.50
C SER A 367 -8.14 13.22 8.75
N LEU A 368 -8.59 12.50 7.72
CA LEU A 368 -9.04 11.10 7.93
C LEU A 368 -7.91 10.26 8.51
N LYS A 369 -6.68 10.71 8.21
CA LYS A 369 -5.44 10.24 8.78
C LYS A 369 -5.28 10.69 10.26
N GLU A 370 -5.37 11.98 10.59
CA GLU A 370 -5.20 12.48 11.98
C GLU A 370 -6.32 12.09 12.96
N THR A 371 -7.54 11.85 12.50
CA THR A 371 -8.68 11.57 13.41
C THR A 371 -8.69 10.14 13.96
N ARG A 372 -7.71 9.28 13.61
CA ARG A 372 -7.65 7.87 14.06
C ARG A 372 -6.25 7.40 14.51
N LEU A 373 -5.41 8.29 15.03
CA LEU A 373 -4.24 7.88 15.81
C LEU A 373 -4.67 7.35 17.19
N ARG A 374 -5.37 6.20 17.22
CA ARG A 374 -5.33 5.34 18.40
C ARG A 374 -3.97 4.67 18.39
N LYS A 375 -3.12 4.95 19.39
CA LYS A 375 -1.93 4.14 19.67
C LYS A 375 -2.39 2.71 19.94
N ALA A 376 -2.28 1.85 18.94
CA ALA A 376 -2.63 0.44 19.10
C ALA A 376 -1.73 -0.20 20.16
N ARG A 377 -2.31 -1.11 20.95
CA ARG A 377 -1.59 -1.96 21.90
C ARG A 377 -1.28 -3.28 21.23
N ILE A 378 0.00 -3.55 21.08
CA ILE A 378 0.55 -4.73 20.40
C ILE A 378 1.13 -5.65 21.47
N LEU A 379 0.75 -6.92 21.44
CA LEU A 379 1.45 -7.96 22.21
C LEU A 379 2.46 -8.63 21.30
N LEU A 380 3.74 -8.58 21.68
CA LEU A 380 4.82 -9.27 20.99
C LEU A 380 5.24 -10.51 21.80
N ALA A 381 5.07 -11.70 21.25
CA ALA A 381 5.54 -12.94 21.85
C ALA A 381 6.78 -13.45 21.08
N GLU A 382 7.95 -13.35 21.72
CA GLU A 382 9.26 -13.67 21.16
C GLU A 382 10.18 -14.16 22.29
N ASP A 383 10.85 -15.30 22.10
CA ASP A 383 11.73 -15.91 23.11
C ASP A 383 13.19 -15.44 23.02
N ASN A 384 13.59 -14.84 21.90
CA ASN A 384 14.92 -14.31 21.66
C ASN A 384 14.99 -12.80 21.91
N LEU A 385 15.85 -12.37 22.84
CA LEU A 385 15.99 -10.96 23.25
C LEU A 385 16.42 -10.02 22.11
N ILE A 386 17.27 -10.49 21.19
CA ILE A 386 17.73 -9.70 20.02
C ILE A 386 16.54 -9.45 19.08
N ASN A 387 15.81 -10.50 18.72
CA ASN A 387 14.64 -10.40 17.85
C ASN A 387 13.56 -9.50 18.49
N GLN A 388 13.36 -9.67 19.80
CA GLN A 388 12.40 -8.89 20.58
C GLN A 388 12.76 -7.40 20.55
N LYS A 389 14.03 -7.03 20.76
CA LYS A 389 14.47 -5.63 20.72
C LYS A 389 14.31 -4.99 19.35
N VAL A 390 14.66 -5.71 18.27
CA VAL A 390 14.48 -5.22 16.89
C VAL A 390 13.00 -4.99 16.58
N ALA A 391 12.13 -5.93 16.98
CA ALA A 391 10.70 -5.80 16.83
C ALA A 391 10.13 -4.62 17.63
N VAL A 392 10.46 -4.52 18.93
CA VAL A 392 10.00 -3.44 19.81
C VAL A 392 10.43 -2.08 19.26
N HIS A 393 11.70 -1.90 18.92
CA HIS A 393 12.21 -0.64 18.37
C HIS A 393 11.45 -0.22 17.10
N SER A 394 11.24 -1.16 16.19
CA SER A 394 10.47 -0.91 14.96
C SER A 394 9.04 -0.46 15.26
N LEU A 395 8.38 -1.08 16.23
CA LEU A 395 6.99 -0.81 16.61
C LEU A 395 6.82 0.48 17.42
N GLU A 396 7.79 0.81 18.29
CA GLU A 396 7.79 2.06 19.07
C GLU A 396 7.96 3.28 18.16
N ARG A 397 8.83 3.18 17.13
CA ARG A 397 8.97 4.22 16.09
C ARG A 397 7.70 4.42 15.27
N MET A 398 6.88 3.38 15.12
CA MET A 398 5.55 3.47 14.52
C MET A 398 4.49 4.07 15.46
N GLY A 399 4.85 4.41 16.71
CA GLY A 399 3.97 5.07 17.67
C GLY A 399 3.03 4.14 18.44
N HIS A 400 3.29 2.83 18.41
CA HIS A 400 2.49 1.82 19.11
C HIS A 400 2.97 1.58 20.54
N ASN A 401 2.09 1.03 21.39
CA ASN A 401 2.48 0.55 22.72
C ASN A 401 2.69 -0.96 22.64
N ILE A 402 3.83 -1.46 23.13
CA ILE A 402 4.19 -2.87 23.01
C ILE A 402 4.35 -3.47 24.40
N ASP A 403 3.58 -4.52 24.69
CA ASP A 403 3.86 -5.43 25.80
C ASP A 403 4.56 -6.67 25.22
N CYS A 404 5.54 -7.21 25.94
CA CYS A 404 6.30 -8.37 25.49
C CYS A 404 6.01 -9.61 26.33
N ALA A 405 6.04 -10.78 25.70
CA ALA A 405 5.95 -12.09 26.32
C ALA A 405 7.11 -12.98 25.84
N ALA A 406 7.79 -13.65 26.77
CA ALA A 406 8.96 -14.49 26.47
C ALA A 406 8.59 -15.91 26.01
N ASN A 407 7.32 -16.28 26.06
CA ASN A 407 6.80 -17.57 25.59
C ASN A 407 5.29 -17.53 25.34
N GLY A 408 4.74 -18.58 24.72
CA GLY A 408 3.31 -18.68 24.41
C GLY A 408 2.40 -18.68 25.64
N ARG A 409 2.88 -19.16 26.80
CA ARG A 409 2.10 -19.16 28.05
C ARG A 409 1.89 -17.74 28.57
N GLN A 410 2.96 -16.96 28.63
CA GLN A 410 2.90 -15.54 29.01
C GLN A 410 2.03 -14.74 28.05
N ALA A 411 2.06 -15.07 26.75
CA ALA A 411 1.20 -14.43 25.77
C ALA A 411 -0.29 -14.70 26.07
N VAL A 412 -0.66 -15.96 26.37
CA VAL A 412 -2.02 -16.32 26.78
C VAL A 412 -2.42 -15.62 28.09
N ASP A 413 -1.53 -15.56 29.07
CA ASP A 413 -1.79 -14.91 30.36
C ASP A 413 -1.97 -13.39 30.22
N ALA A 414 -1.20 -12.75 29.32
CA ALA A 414 -1.32 -11.33 29.04
C ALA A 414 -2.74 -10.97 28.55
N LEU A 415 -3.34 -11.78 27.67
CA LEU A 415 -4.72 -11.57 27.18
C LEU A 415 -5.79 -11.66 28.28
N ASN A 416 -5.54 -12.41 29.36
CA ASN A 416 -6.47 -12.47 30.50
C ASN A 416 -6.45 -11.17 31.33
N THR A 417 -5.35 -10.43 31.27
CA THR A 417 -5.16 -9.20 32.07
C THR A 417 -5.46 -7.93 31.30
N ARG A 418 -5.29 -7.93 29.97
CA ARG A 418 -5.41 -6.75 29.11
C ARG A 418 -5.95 -7.10 27.74
N ALA A 419 -6.64 -6.14 27.12
CA ALA A 419 -7.03 -6.22 25.72
C ALA A 419 -5.91 -5.69 24.83
N TYR A 420 -5.63 -6.42 23.74
CA TYR A 420 -4.69 -6.06 22.70
C TYR A 420 -5.41 -5.90 21.36
N ASP A 421 -4.92 -4.98 20.54
CA ASP A 421 -5.48 -4.71 19.22
C ASP A 421 -4.88 -5.65 18.16
N ILE A 422 -3.65 -6.12 18.34
CA ILE A 422 -2.97 -7.12 17.49
C ILE A 422 -1.95 -7.91 18.33
N ILE A 423 -1.68 -9.14 17.91
CA ILE A 423 -0.65 -10.00 18.51
C ILE A 423 0.33 -10.42 17.42
N LEU A 424 1.62 -10.18 17.66
CA LEU A 424 2.72 -10.72 16.87
C LEU A 424 3.26 -11.94 17.62
N MET A 425 3.17 -13.11 17.00
CA MET A 425 3.41 -14.39 17.68
C MET A 425 4.52 -15.17 16.99
N ASP A 426 5.65 -15.37 17.66
CA ASP A 426 6.63 -16.35 17.20
C ASP A 426 6.04 -17.76 17.19
N CYS A 427 6.22 -18.48 16.08
CA CYS A 427 5.75 -19.84 15.94
C CYS A 427 6.51 -20.83 16.82
N GLN A 428 7.78 -20.58 17.12
CA GLN A 428 8.64 -21.51 17.87
C GLN A 428 9.16 -20.83 19.14
N MET A 429 8.58 -21.18 20.28
CA MET A 429 8.98 -20.68 21.60
C MET A 429 9.04 -21.84 22.60
N PRO A 430 9.84 -21.74 23.68
CA PRO A 430 9.88 -22.75 24.76
C PRO A 430 8.58 -22.77 25.57
N GLU A 431 8.37 -23.87 26.31
CA GLU A 431 7.20 -24.15 27.16
C GLU A 431 5.86 -24.31 26.43
N MET A 432 5.45 -23.29 25.68
CA MET A 432 4.25 -23.29 24.85
C MET A 432 4.59 -22.57 23.55
N ASP A 433 4.45 -23.27 22.43
CA ASP A 433 4.76 -22.72 21.12
C ASP A 433 3.64 -21.78 20.61
N GLY A 434 3.91 -21.04 19.54
CA GLY A 434 2.97 -20.05 19.00
C GLY A 434 1.67 -20.66 18.47
N TYR A 435 1.71 -21.91 17.99
CA TYR A 435 0.55 -22.62 17.49
C TYR A 435 -0.37 -23.04 18.63
N GLU A 436 0.20 -23.64 19.68
CA GLU A 436 -0.49 -24.01 20.92
C GLU A 436 -1.08 -22.77 21.61
N ALA A 437 -0.32 -21.67 21.66
CA ALA A 437 -0.78 -20.40 22.20
C ALA A 437 -1.97 -19.84 21.41
N THR A 438 -1.91 -19.86 20.08
CA THR A 438 -3.02 -19.40 19.23
C THR A 438 -4.28 -20.24 19.46
N VAL A 439 -4.16 -21.57 19.50
CA VAL A 439 -5.30 -22.45 19.79
C VAL A 439 -5.90 -22.16 21.16
N ALA A 440 -5.06 -21.91 22.18
CA ALA A 440 -5.53 -21.52 23.51
C ALA A 440 -6.23 -20.15 23.50
N ILE A 441 -5.67 -19.15 22.81
CA ILE A 441 -6.25 -17.81 22.67
C ILE A 441 -7.61 -17.88 21.96
N ARG A 442 -7.73 -18.62 20.86
CA ARG A 442 -9.01 -18.78 20.13
C ARG A 442 -10.09 -19.44 20.98
N LYS A 443 -9.73 -20.43 21.81
CA LYS A 443 -10.66 -21.04 22.78
C LYS A 443 -11.14 -20.03 23.84
N LEU A 444 -10.26 -19.14 24.31
CA LEU A 444 -10.61 -18.11 25.29
C LEU A 444 -11.52 -17.03 24.68
N GLN A 445 -11.29 -16.64 23.42
CA GLN A 445 -12.05 -15.58 22.77
C GLN A 445 -13.46 -16.00 22.30
N GLY A 446 -13.65 -17.28 21.95
CA GLY A 446 -14.93 -17.79 21.45
C GLY A 446 -15.39 -17.08 20.16
N SER A 447 -16.70 -16.98 19.92
CA SER A 447 -17.25 -16.38 18.70
C SER A 447 -17.54 -14.88 18.78
N LYS A 448 -17.21 -14.22 19.90
CA LYS A 448 -17.61 -12.82 20.19
C LYS A 448 -16.47 -11.82 20.12
N GLN A 449 -15.22 -12.29 20.16
CA GLN A 449 -14.03 -11.46 20.12
C GLN A 449 -13.01 -12.13 19.19
N HIS A 450 -12.33 -11.35 18.37
CA HIS A 450 -11.31 -11.86 17.46
C HIS A 450 -10.17 -10.85 17.39
N THR A 451 -9.09 -11.10 18.13
CA THR A 451 -7.87 -10.28 18.04
C THR A 451 -7.00 -10.84 16.93
N PRO A 452 -6.58 -10.04 15.94
CA PRO A 452 -5.68 -10.49 14.89
C PRO A 452 -4.37 -11.06 15.46
N ILE A 453 -3.99 -12.27 15.04
CA ILE A 453 -2.72 -12.93 15.39
C ILE A 453 -1.89 -13.10 14.12
N ILE A 454 -0.73 -12.46 14.09
CA ILE A 454 0.23 -12.54 12.99
C ILE A 454 1.38 -13.43 13.40
N ALA A 455 1.56 -14.52 12.66
CA ALA A 455 2.65 -15.47 12.86
C ALA A 455 3.99 -14.84 12.45
N MET A 456 5.01 -14.93 13.29
CA MET A 456 6.39 -14.62 12.91
C MET A 456 7.13 -15.94 12.67
N THR A 457 7.56 -16.20 11.43
CA THR A 457 8.08 -17.51 10.99
C THR A 457 9.49 -17.39 10.41
N ALA A 458 10.41 -18.31 10.69
CA ALA A 458 11.76 -18.24 10.10
C ALA A 458 11.87 -18.83 8.67
N ASN A 459 10.81 -19.40 8.11
CA ASN A 459 10.78 -20.00 6.76
C ASN A 459 9.47 -19.63 6.04
N ALA A 460 9.56 -18.93 4.91
CA ALA A 460 8.43 -18.61 4.03
C ALA A 460 8.13 -19.75 3.02
N ILE A 461 8.20 -21.01 3.44
CA ILE A 461 7.93 -22.15 2.55
C ILE A 461 6.42 -22.40 2.50
N GLN A 462 5.90 -22.77 1.33
CA GLN A 462 4.48 -22.93 0.98
C GLN A 462 3.64 -23.85 1.90
N GLY A 463 4.25 -24.60 2.83
CA GLY A 463 3.54 -25.43 3.83
C GLY A 463 3.39 -24.82 5.24
N ASP A 464 4.19 -23.82 5.61
CA ASP A 464 4.12 -23.21 6.95
C ASP A 464 2.90 -22.26 7.07
N ARG A 465 2.47 -21.66 5.96
CA ARG A 465 1.24 -20.85 5.88
C ARG A 465 -0.01 -21.68 6.21
N GLU A 466 -0.11 -22.89 5.68
CA GLU A 466 -1.26 -23.77 5.93
C GLU A 466 -1.37 -24.14 7.41
N LYS A 467 -0.23 -24.38 8.07
CA LYS A 467 -0.17 -24.65 9.52
C LYS A 467 -0.58 -23.45 10.37
N CYS A 468 -0.12 -22.25 10.01
CA CYS A 468 -0.50 -21.01 10.71
C CYS A 468 -2.02 -20.78 10.63
N ILE A 469 -2.60 -20.93 9.44
CA ILE A 469 -4.05 -20.76 9.22
C ILE A 469 -4.83 -21.86 9.95
N ALA A 470 -4.37 -23.13 9.89
CA ALA A 470 -5.01 -24.23 10.58
C ALA A 470 -5.02 -24.07 12.11
N ALA A 471 -3.98 -23.44 12.68
CA ALA A 471 -3.92 -23.10 14.10
C ALA A 471 -4.84 -21.92 14.48
N GLY A 472 -5.35 -21.17 13.50
CA GLY A 472 -6.26 -20.04 13.69
C GLY A 472 -5.58 -18.66 13.67
N MET A 473 -4.36 -18.57 13.13
CA MET A 473 -3.67 -17.29 12.89
C MET A 473 -4.22 -16.59 11.64
N ASP A 474 -4.17 -15.26 11.62
CA ASP A 474 -4.78 -14.43 10.58
C ASP A 474 -3.83 -14.12 9.43
N ASP A 475 -2.52 -14.03 9.72
CA ASP A 475 -1.48 -13.81 8.72
C ASP A 475 -0.12 -14.31 9.19
N TYR A 476 0.91 -14.11 8.37
CA TYR A 476 2.29 -14.39 8.72
C TYR A 476 3.27 -13.35 8.18
N ILE A 477 4.40 -13.21 8.86
CA ILE A 477 5.57 -12.44 8.45
C ILE A 477 6.82 -13.32 8.60
N SER A 478 7.72 -13.27 7.63
CA SER A 478 8.98 -14.00 7.70
C SER A 478 10.04 -13.25 8.50
N LYS A 479 10.74 -13.95 9.40
CA LYS A 479 11.95 -13.46 10.06
C LYS A 479 13.18 -13.77 9.21
N PRO A 480 14.16 -12.85 9.10
CA PRO A 480 14.11 -11.48 9.60
C PRO A 480 13.16 -10.63 8.73
N PHE A 481 12.32 -9.82 9.38
CA PHE A 481 11.41 -8.88 8.70
C PHE A 481 12.05 -7.51 8.56
N LYS A 482 11.68 -6.79 7.50
CA LYS A 482 12.01 -5.36 7.38
C LYS A 482 10.97 -4.50 8.11
N PRO A 483 11.34 -3.31 8.64
CA PRO A 483 10.39 -2.38 9.24
C PRO A 483 9.18 -2.09 8.34
N ASP A 484 9.38 -1.96 7.02
CA ASP A 484 8.31 -1.74 6.03
C ASP A 484 7.34 -2.93 5.91
N GLU A 485 7.83 -4.17 6.00
CA GLU A 485 7.01 -5.38 5.93
C GLU A 485 6.14 -5.53 7.17
N LEU A 486 6.73 -5.27 8.34
CA LEU A 486 6.03 -5.23 9.61
C LEU A 486 4.96 -4.12 9.62
N SER A 487 5.30 -2.95 9.10
CA SER A 487 4.39 -1.82 8.93
C SER A 487 3.21 -2.14 8.02
N THR A 488 3.48 -2.78 6.87
CA THR A 488 2.44 -3.18 5.91
C THR A 488 1.45 -4.16 6.53
N ILE A 489 1.94 -5.18 7.24
CA ILE A 489 1.09 -6.19 7.87
C ILE A 489 0.30 -5.58 9.03
N ILE A 490 0.92 -4.74 9.85
CA ILE A 490 0.22 -4.06 10.94
C ILE A 490 -0.88 -3.15 10.40
N GLN A 491 -0.63 -2.37 9.35
CA GLN A 491 -1.64 -1.52 8.70
C GLN A 491 -2.81 -2.31 8.12
N LYS A 492 -2.57 -3.55 7.68
CA LYS A 492 -3.61 -4.44 7.17
C LYS A 492 -4.63 -4.81 8.26
N TYR A 493 -4.18 -5.04 9.49
CA TYR A 493 -5.04 -5.53 10.60
C TYR A 493 -5.42 -4.45 11.63
N LEU A 494 -4.62 -3.41 11.74
CA LEU A 494 -4.90 -2.20 12.49
C LEU A 494 -5.06 -1.08 11.47
N PRO A 495 -6.29 -0.66 11.11
CA PRO A 495 -6.49 0.56 10.34
C PRO A 495 -6.14 1.77 11.23
N VAL A 496 -4.84 1.94 11.48
CA VAL A 496 -4.20 3.12 12.02
C VAL A 496 -3.36 3.71 10.93
N VAL A 497 -3.52 5.01 10.86
CA VAL A 497 -2.94 5.90 9.90
C VAL A 497 -1.49 6.17 10.29
N ILE A 498 -0.63 6.12 9.28
CA ILE A 498 0.78 6.55 9.33
C ILE A 498 0.90 8.02 9.79
N SER A 499 1.57 8.23 10.92
CA SER A 499 2.28 9.48 11.26
C SER A 499 3.53 9.60 10.39
N ASP A 500 3.75 10.80 9.87
CA ASP A 500 4.85 11.11 8.98
C ASP A 500 6.22 11.06 9.69
N MET A 501 7.03 10.04 9.37
CA MET A 501 8.50 10.15 9.31
C MET A 501 8.92 10.52 7.87
N PRO A 502 10.09 11.14 7.65
CA PRO A 502 10.57 11.48 6.32
C PRO A 502 10.71 10.21 5.47
N LYS A 503 10.05 10.17 4.30
CA LYS A 503 10.20 9.08 3.34
C LYS A 503 11.34 9.39 2.38
N ASP A 504 12.50 8.77 2.62
CA ASP A 504 13.15 8.02 1.55
C ASP A 504 12.62 6.59 1.63
N THR A 505 12.29 5.95 0.51
CA THR A 505 11.97 4.51 0.50
C THR A 505 12.39 3.90 -0.82
N PRO A 506 13.30 2.91 -0.82
CA PRO A 506 13.59 2.06 -1.96
C PRO A 506 12.56 0.92 -2.11
N GLN A 507 12.40 0.46 -3.35
CA GLN A 507 11.55 -0.67 -3.75
C GLN A 507 12.34 -2.00 -3.71
N LYS A 508 11.70 -3.08 -3.20
CA LYS A 508 12.05 -4.52 -3.24
C LYS A 508 13.36 -4.97 -3.93
N PRO A 509 14.13 -5.87 -3.29
CA PRO A 509 14.83 -6.94 -3.99
C PRO A 509 14.03 -8.25 -3.89
N ALA A 510 13.86 -8.91 -5.03
CA ALA A 510 13.66 -10.34 -5.10
C ALA A 510 14.85 -11.08 -4.45
N ALA A 511 14.58 -12.22 -3.84
CA ALA A 511 15.59 -13.16 -3.38
C ALA A 511 16.66 -13.35 -4.48
N SER A 512 17.89 -12.92 -4.20
CA SER A 512 19.04 -13.10 -5.09
C SER A 512 20.02 -14.11 -4.50
N PRO A 513 20.74 -14.84 -5.35
CA PRO A 513 21.49 -16.02 -4.98
C PRO A 513 22.79 -15.67 -4.25
N VAL A 514 23.23 -16.61 -3.42
CA VAL A 514 24.50 -16.65 -2.68
C VAL A 514 25.66 -16.04 -3.49
N LYS A 515 26.10 -14.83 -3.11
CA LYS A 515 27.42 -14.27 -3.45
C LYS A 515 28.39 -14.55 -2.30
N ALA A 516 29.68 -14.64 -2.62
CA ALA A 516 30.77 -15.10 -1.75
C ALA A 516 30.68 -14.57 -0.30
N ALA A 517 30.80 -15.49 0.66
CA ALA A 517 30.52 -15.30 2.07
C ALA A 517 31.40 -14.20 2.71
N LEU A 518 30.78 -13.06 3.01
CA LEU A 518 31.28 -12.13 4.02
C LEU A 518 31.11 -12.77 5.40
N VAL A 519 32.10 -12.58 6.29
CA VAL A 519 32.05 -13.07 7.68
C VAL A 519 30.95 -12.34 8.46
N HIS A 520 30.82 -11.03 8.26
CA HIS A 520 29.82 -10.16 8.88
C HIS A 520 29.49 -8.99 7.93
N ASP A 521 28.21 -8.65 7.76
CA ASP A 521 27.75 -7.53 6.93
C ASP A 521 27.17 -6.41 7.82
N ARG A 522 28.05 -5.50 8.26
CA ARG A 522 27.67 -4.36 9.13
C ARG A 522 26.67 -3.42 8.45
N ALA A 523 26.74 -3.24 7.13
CA ALA A 523 25.80 -2.38 6.41
C ALA A 523 24.38 -2.98 6.44
N ALA A 524 24.26 -4.30 6.25
CA ALA A 524 22.98 -4.99 6.38
C ALA A 524 22.44 -5.02 7.81
N LEU A 525 23.32 -5.01 8.83
CA LEU A 525 22.91 -4.82 10.23
C LEU A 525 22.38 -3.40 10.47
N MET A 526 23.10 -2.36 10.02
CA MET A 526 22.69 -0.96 10.14
C MET A 526 21.37 -0.66 9.43
N GLU A 527 21.16 -1.17 8.21
CA GLU A 527 19.87 -1.07 7.49
C GLU A 527 18.72 -1.69 8.32
N ARG A 528 18.99 -2.78 9.05
CA ARG A 528 17.98 -3.50 9.83
C ARG A 528 17.61 -2.80 11.14
N VAL A 529 18.53 -2.03 11.71
CA VAL A 529 18.28 -1.16 12.87
C VAL A 529 17.94 0.28 12.47
N ASP A 530 17.67 0.51 11.18
CA ASP A 530 17.31 1.82 10.62
C ASP A 530 18.32 2.93 11.00
N GLU A 531 19.61 2.58 10.83
CA GLU A 531 20.79 3.42 11.09
C GLU A 531 21.00 3.86 12.56
N ASP A 532 20.35 3.20 13.53
CA ASP A 532 20.54 3.44 14.97
C ASP A 532 21.81 2.77 15.50
N GLU A 533 22.88 3.56 15.71
CA GLU A 533 24.17 3.07 16.22
C GLU A 533 24.10 2.54 17.66
N ASP A 534 23.27 3.12 18.52
CA ASP A 534 23.16 2.70 19.92
C ASP A 534 22.49 1.33 20.00
N LEU A 535 21.41 1.13 19.24
CA LEU A 535 20.75 -0.17 19.12
C LEU A 535 21.67 -1.19 18.45
N CYS A 536 22.43 -0.80 17.41
CA CYS A 536 23.40 -1.67 16.77
C CYS A 536 24.41 -2.24 17.78
N ASN A 537 25.03 -1.36 18.57
CA ASN A 537 26.01 -1.74 19.59
C ASN A 537 25.38 -2.62 20.67
N GLU A 538 24.16 -2.29 21.11
CA GLU A 538 23.43 -3.09 22.10
C GLU A 538 23.13 -4.51 21.59
N LEU A 539 22.69 -4.67 20.34
CA LEU A 539 22.44 -5.99 19.75
C LEU A 539 23.73 -6.80 19.61
N ILE A 540 24.86 -6.16 19.27
CA ILE A 540 26.17 -6.80 19.19
C ILE A 540 26.58 -7.34 20.57
N GLU A 541 26.44 -6.54 21.63
CA GLU A 541 26.77 -6.97 23.00
C GLU A 541 25.92 -8.17 23.47
N ILE A 542 24.62 -8.14 23.19
CA ILE A 542 23.72 -9.26 23.50
C ILE A 542 24.15 -10.51 22.74
N TYR A 543 24.43 -10.39 21.44
CA TYR A 543 24.85 -11.51 20.61
C TYR A 543 26.17 -12.13 21.07
N LEU A 544 27.17 -11.31 21.39
CA LEU A 544 28.46 -11.77 21.92
C LEU A 544 28.33 -12.49 23.27
N THR A 545 27.24 -12.23 24.01
CA THR A 545 26.95 -12.88 25.29
C THR A 545 26.13 -14.16 25.12
N GLU A 546 25.10 -14.16 24.27
CA GLU A 546 24.15 -15.26 24.14
C GLU A 546 24.60 -16.37 23.17
N ALA A 547 25.23 -16.02 22.05
CA ALA A 547 25.60 -17.00 21.02
C ALA A 547 26.57 -18.10 21.52
N PRO A 548 27.58 -17.82 22.37
CA PRO A 548 28.42 -18.87 22.95
C PRO A 548 27.63 -19.87 23.80
N LEU A 549 26.64 -19.37 24.56
CA LEU A 549 25.79 -20.20 25.42
C LEU A 549 24.90 -21.12 24.55
N GLN A 550 24.33 -20.59 23.47
CA GLN A 550 23.53 -21.36 22.52
C GLN A 550 24.36 -22.41 21.77
N ILE A 551 25.60 -22.09 21.37
CA ILE A 551 26.52 -23.05 20.73
C ILE A 551 26.87 -24.20 21.70
N ALA A 552 27.14 -23.88 22.97
CA ALA A 552 27.37 -24.90 24.00
C ALA A 552 26.12 -25.78 24.20
N GLU A 553 24.93 -25.17 24.28
CA GLU A 553 23.67 -25.89 24.47
C GLU A 553 23.30 -26.78 23.27
N ILE A 554 23.66 -26.41 22.04
CA ILE A 554 23.54 -27.26 20.84
C ILE A 554 24.35 -28.56 21.03
N LYS A 555 25.59 -28.46 21.52
CA LYS A 555 26.45 -29.62 21.75
C LYS A 555 25.94 -30.50 22.88
N GLU A 556 25.47 -29.90 23.97
CA GLU A 556 24.88 -30.64 25.09
C GLU A 556 23.59 -31.36 24.67
N SER A 557 22.73 -30.71 23.90
CA SER A 557 21.48 -31.29 23.40
C SER A 557 21.74 -32.47 22.46
N HIS A 558 22.79 -32.38 21.63
CA HIS A 558 23.25 -33.49 20.81
C HIS A 558 23.78 -34.66 21.64
N ALA A 559 24.64 -34.39 22.63
CA ALA A 559 25.19 -35.42 23.53
C ALA A 559 24.09 -36.13 24.35
N ALA A 560 23.04 -35.40 24.73
CA ALA A 560 21.87 -35.93 25.42
C ALA A 560 20.84 -36.61 24.48
N GLN A 561 21.07 -36.57 23.15
CA GLN A 561 20.12 -37.02 22.12
C GLN A 561 18.72 -36.37 22.20
N ASP A 562 18.64 -35.13 22.71
CA ASP A 562 17.40 -34.37 22.86
C ASP A 562 17.10 -33.61 21.56
N LEU A 563 16.41 -34.27 20.62
CA LEU A 563 16.06 -33.71 19.31
C LEU A 563 15.21 -32.41 19.41
N PRO A 564 14.13 -32.35 20.22
CA PRO A 564 13.36 -31.12 20.38
C PRO A 564 14.21 -29.95 20.85
N ARG A 565 15.10 -30.18 21.82
CA ARG A 565 15.99 -29.15 22.35
C ARG A 565 17.03 -28.72 21.31
N LEU A 566 17.62 -29.67 20.60
CA LEU A 566 18.61 -29.38 19.55
C LEU A 566 18.02 -28.54 18.41
N ILE A 567 16.83 -28.90 17.91
CA ILE A 567 16.12 -28.14 16.86
C ILE A 567 15.84 -26.72 17.34
N ARG A 568 15.34 -26.57 18.57
CA ARG A 568 15.00 -25.27 19.14
C ARG A 568 16.23 -24.36 19.24
N VAL A 569 17.30 -24.82 19.90
CA VAL A 569 18.49 -23.98 20.13
C VAL A 569 19.19 -23.64 18.81
N ALA A 570 19.24 -24.57 17.85
CA ALA A 570 19.74 -24.29 16.51
C ALA A 570 18.89 -23.25 15.77
N HIS A 571 17.56 -23.28 15.94
CA HIS A 571 16.66 -22.29 15.38
C HIS A 571 16.87 -20.90 16.00
N THR A 572 16.99 -20.83 17.34
CA THR A 572 17.24 -19.58 18.07
C THR A 572 18.55 -18.94 17.63
N LEU A 573 19.63 -19.72 17.54
CA LEU A 573 20.93 -19.23 17.08
C LEU A 573 20.88 -18.76 15.61
N LYS A 574 20.20 -19.51 14.74
CA LYS A 574 19.98 -19.09 13.35
C LYS A 574 19.30 -17.73 13.26
N GLY A 575 18.27 -17.49 14.07
CA GLY A 575 17.56 -16.21 14.15
C GLY A 575 18.48 -15.07 14.60
N ALA A 576 19.16 -15.25 15.73
CA ALA A 576 20.12 -14.28 16.26
C ALA A 576 21.22 -13.90 15.25
N SER A 577 21.81 -14.90 14.60
CA SER A 577 22.85 -14.69 13.57
C SER A 577 22.32 -14.01 12.32
N ALA A 578 21.04 -14.19 11.97
CA ALA A 578 20.41 -13.47 10.85
C ALA A 578 20.23 -11.98 11.17
N HIS A 579 19.87 -11.63 12.41
CA HIS A 579 19.70 -10.23 12.82
C HIS A 579 21.01 -9.46 12.86
N ILE A 580 22.09 -10.09 13.35
CA ILE A 580 23.45 -9.54 13.36
C ILE A 580 24.15 -9.64 11.99
N SER A 581 23.44 -10.09 10.94
CA SER A 581 24.02 -10.21 9.59
C SER A 581 25.32 -11.06 9.56
N ALA A 582 25.28 -12.21 10.26
CA ALA A 582 26.33 -13.23 10.32
C ALA A 582 25.94 -14.45 9.46
N PRO A 583 26.04 -14.37 8.12
CA PRO A 583 25.41 -15.33 7.19
C PRO A 583 26.00 -16.74 7.30
N VAL A 584 27.28 -16.87 7.65
CA VAL A 584 27.96 -18.16 7.79
C VAL A 584 27.46 -18.93 9.01
N VAL A 585 27.35 -18.24 10.17
CA VAL A 585 26.81 -18.84 11.41
C VAL A 585 25.34 -19.19 11.22
N MET A 586 24.56 -18.31 10.59
CA MET A 586 23.16 -18.57 10.24
C MET A 586 23.02 -19.82 9.36
N ALA A 587 23.84 -19.98 8.32
CA ALA A 587 23.78 -21.12 7.41
C ALA A 587 24.11 -22.45 8.13
N LEU A 588 25.12 -22.45 9.00
CA LEU A 588 25.51 -23.64 9.77
C LEU A 588 24.48 -23.99 10.84
N ALA A 589 23.90 -23.00 11.52
CA ALA A 589 22.80 -23.22 12.45
C ALA A 589 21.56 -23.80 11.73
N LYS A 590 21.27 -23.33 10.51
CA LYS A 590 20.23 -23.90 9.65
C LYS A 590 20.53 -25.35 9.25
N GLU A 591 21.78 -25.68 8.91
CA GLU A 591 22.18 -27.06 8.57
C GLU A 591 21.96 -28.01 9.75
N ILE A 592 22.34 -27.59 10.97
CA ILE A 592 22.12 -28.34 12.21
C ILE A 592 20.62 -28.52 12.49
N GLU A 593 19.83 -27.45 12.35
CA GLU A 593 18.38 -27.50 12.53
C GLU A 593 17.71 -28.51 11.58
N PHE A 594 18.07 -28.51 10.29
CA PHE A 594 17.53 -29.46 9.32
C PHE A 594 17.98 -30.90 9.60
N ALA A 595 19.26 -31.11 9.89
CA ALA A 595 19.77 -32.44 10.22
C ALA A 595 19.09 -33.02 11.46
N ALA A 596 18.83 -32.19 12.47
CA ALA A 596 18.11 -32.59 13.67
C ALA A 596 16.62 -32.92 13.38
N ARG A 597 15.95 -32.17 12.50
CA ARG A 597 14.58 -32.49 12.06
C ARG A 597 14.47 -33.83 11.31
N ASP A 598 15.52 -34.18 10.56
CA ASP A 598 15.62 -35.46 9.85
C ASP A 598 16.15 -36.61 10.75
N ALA A 599 16.38 -36.34 12.05
CA ALA A 599 16.96 -37.26 13.03
C ALA A 599 18.36 -37.83 12.66
N ASP A 600 19.14 -37.07 11.88
CA ASP A 600 20.50 -37.42 11.44
C ASP A 600 21.56 -36.75 12.35
N PHE A 601 21.89 -37.41 13.46
CA PHE A 601 22.83 -36.92 14.47
C PHE A 601 24.27 -36.79 13.96
N ASP A 602 24.70 -37.66 13.06
CA ASP A 602 26.08 -37.65 12.53
C ASP A 602 26.28 -36.44 11.62
N LYS A 603 25.26 -36.12 10.81
CA LYS A 603 25.26 -34.94 9.95
C LYS A 603 25.19 -33.64 10.76
N ALA A 604 24.39 -33.59 11.83
CA ALA A 604 24.38 -32.44 12.74
C ALA A 604 25.74 -32.23 13.42
N ALA A 605 26.37 -33.30 13.92
CA ALA A 605 27.68 -33.24 14.58
C ALA A 605 28.80 -32.76 13.65
N ALA A 606 28.74 -33.11 12.35
CA ALA A 606 29.73 -32.70 11.36
C ALA A 606 29.80 -31.18 11.14
N ALA A 607 28.74 -30.44 11.51
CA ALA A 607 28.67 -28.98 11.39
C ALA A 607 29.21 -28.24 12.63
N PHE A 608 29.37 -28.88 13.79
CA PHE A 608 29.76 -28.19 15.04
C PHE A 608 31.14 -27.52 15.00
N PRO A 609 32.22 -28.18 14.51
CA PRO A 609 33.53 -27.54 14.46
C PRO A 609 33.53 -26.32 13.50
N LYS A 610 32.73 -26.39 12.44
CA LYS A 610 32.57 -25.29 11.47
C LYS A 610 31.79 -24.13 12.10
N LEU A 611 30.75 -24.43 12.89
CA LEU A 611 29.94 -23.43 13.58
C LEU A 611 30.79 -22.63 14.58
N GLU A 612 31.64 -23.29 15.36
CA GLU A 612 32.54 -22.62 16.31
C GLU A 612 33.60 -21.77 15.60
N ALA A 613 34.21 -22.29 14.53
CA ALA A 613 35.17 -21.53 13.75
C ALA A 613 34.51 -20.26 13.15
N ALA A 614 33.33 -20.42 12.55
CA ALA A 614 32.57 -19.30 11.98
C ALA A 614 32.14 -18.28 13.05
N TYR A 615 31.75 -18.74 14.24
CA TYR A 615 31.42 -17.84 15.35
C TYR A 615 32.63 -17.03 15.80
N ASN A 616 33.80 -17.64 15.96
CA ASN A 616 35.02 -16.94 16.37
C ASN A 616 35.45 -15.87 15.36
N GLU A 617 35.28 -16.14 14.06
CA GLU A 617 35.52 -15.15 12.99
C GLU A 617 34.55 -13.97 13.09
N VAL A 618 33.25 -14.24 13.33
CA VAL A 618 32.22 -13.21 13.55
C VAL A 618 32.50 -12.40 14.82
N GLU A 619 32.82 -13.05 15.93
CA GLU A 619 33.17 -12.40 17.19
C GLU A 619 34.36 -11.46 17.03
N THR A 620 35.39 -11.89 16.30
CA THR A 620 36.55 -11.04 15.99
C THR A 620 36.13 -9.82 15.17
N ALA A 621 35.30 -10.00 14.15
CA ALA A 621 34.80 -8.92 13.30
C ALA A 621 33.89 -7.94 14.06
N LEU A 622 33.10 -8.42 15.02
CA LEU A 622 32.21 -7.62 15.85
C LEU A 622 32.92 -6.84 16.96
N ARG A 623 34.06 -7.35 17.46
CA ARG A 623 34.87 -6.69 18.51
C ARG A 623 35.89 -5.69 17.96
N MET A 624 36.11 -5.65 16.64
CA MET A 624 37.01 -4.66 16.04
C MET A 624 36.36 -3.27 16.11
N PRO A 625 37.00 -2.28 16.78
CA PRO A 625 36.51 -0.91 16.73
C PRO A 625 36.61 -0.39 15.30
N THR A 626 35.54 0.22 14.80
CA THR A 626 35.53 0.98 13.55
C THR A 626 36.36 2.25 13.64
#